data_AF-A0A6C0E3P7-F1
#
_entry.id   AF-A0A6C0E3P7-F1
#
_cell.length_a   1.000
_cell.length_b   1.000
_cell.length_c   1.000
_cell.angle_alpha   90.00
_cell.angle_beta   90.00
_cell.angle_gamma   90.00
#
_symmetry.space_group_name_H-M   'P 1'
#
loop_
_entity.id
_entity.type
_entity.pdbx_description
1 polymer ?
#
loop_
_entity_poly.entity_id
_entity_poly.type
_entity_poly.pdbx_seq_one_letter_code
_entity_poly.pdbx_strand_id
1 'polypeptide(L)'
;MPPKQMNGAIVVEKTGTLKLISLKEYNIEELYKKCGFKTDTGFEKQTEWKVKLNGETYYVSMYGKLEGRANMENKYDFPPPIDTQLFFGSCLLVGEIKTKGENGSGRTLTNLTISLWDKIYEKLFGGFEDLTLAVAEDDNEEDELDHIPKSKKTKSGGYLKDGFVVDSDGSGDEEEDDSEENDGYDDESSTGSNVHLKEEPLVLEDIGSELSEEPYEYSDDEE
;
A
#
# COMPACT_ATOMS: atom_id res chain seq x y z
N MET A 1 -27.91 -12.48 -24.97
CA MET A 1 -27.83 -11.54 -23.84
C MET A 1 -26.46 -10.91 -23.85
N PRO A 2 -26.32 -9.57 -23.77
CA PRO A 2 -25.02 -8.97 -23.54
C PRO A 2 -24.47 -9.48 -22.20
N PRO A 3 -23.16 -9.73 -22.08
CA PRO A 3 -22.56 -10.12 -20.82
C PRO A 3 -22.85 -9.02 -19.79
N LYS A 4 -23.40 -9.42 -18.64
CA LYS A 4 -23.64 -8.50 -17.53
C LYS A 4 -22.27 -8.01 -17.04
N GLN A 5 -21.93 -6.77 -17.37
CA GLN A 5 -20.72 -6.11 -16.89
C GLN A 5 -20.72 -6.17 -15.36
N MET A 6 -19.70 -6.80 -14.78
CA MET A 6 -19.52 -6.90 -13.34
C MET A 6 -18.58 -5.77 -12.92
N ASN A 7 -19.05 -4.87 -12.07
CA ASN A 7 -18.22 -3.80 -11.52
C ASN A 7 -17.64 -4.29 -10.19
N GLY A 8 -16.35 -4.61 -10.17
CA GLY A 8 -15.61 -4.92 -8.95
C GLY A 8 -15.20 -3.65 -8.20
N ALA A 9 -15.30 -3.70 -6.88
CA ALA A 9 -14.70 -2.73 -5.96
C ALA A 9 -13.94 -3.49 -4.88
N ILE A 10 -13.02 -2.82 -4.19
CA ILE A 10 -12.18 -3.44 -3.18
C ILE A 10 -12.52 -2.82 -1.83
N VAL A 11 -12.92 -3.67 -0.88
CA VAL A 11 -12.98 -3.30 0.53
C VAL A 11 -11.59 -3.50 1.11
N VAL A 12 -11.04 -2.43 1.67
CA VAL A 12 -9.80 -2.47 2.44
C VAL A 12 -10.18 -2.67 3.89
N GLU A 13 -10.04 -3.89 4.40
CA GLU A 13 -10.40 -4.21 5.78
C GLU A 13 -9.44 -3.52 6.76
N LYS A 14 -9.90 -3.26 8.00
CA LYS A 14 -9.06 -2.60 9.02
C LYS A 14 -7.75 -3.33 9.30
N THR A 15 -7.68 -4.63 9.02
CA THR A 15 -6.48 -5.46 9.17
C THR A 15 -5.40 -5.16 8.13
N GLY A 16 -5.74 -4.42 7.07
CA GLY A 16 -4.90 -4.22 5.88
C GLY A 16 -5.22 -5.20 4.74
N THR A 17 -6.18 -6.10 4.91
CA THR A 17 -6.52 -7.11 3.90
C THR A 17 -7.41 -6.52 2.80
N LEU A 18 -7.11 -6.85 1.54
CA LEU A 18 -7.92 -6.45 0.39
C LEU A 18 -8.97 -7.52 0.06
N LYS A 19 -10.24 -7.12 0.01
CA LYS A 19 -11.38 -7.99 -0.31
C LYS A 19 -12.14 -7.47 -1.52
N LEU A 20 -12.17 -8.26 -2.60
CA LEU A 20 -12.94 -7.94 -3.78
C LEU A 20 -14.45 -8.14 -3.52
N ILE A 21 -15.26 -7.14 -3.90
CA ILE A 21 -16.72 -7.17 -3.84
C ILE A 21 -17.33 -6.79 -5.18
N SER A 22 -18.58 -7.22 -5.42
CA SER A 22 -19.33 -6.84 -6.61
C SER A 22 -20.28 -5.67 -6.33
N LEU A 23 -20.17 -4.60 -7.11
CA LEU A 23 -21.09 -3.47 -7.13
C LEU A 23 -22.07 -3.64 -8.30
N LYS A 24 -23.29 -4.09 -7.97
CA LYS A 24 -24.38 -4.20 -8.95
C LYS A 24 -24.97 -2.82 -9.29
N GLU A 25 -25.09 -1.99 -8.27
CA GLU A 25 -25.56 -0.60 -8.35
C GLU A 25 -24.54 0.28 -7.63
N TYR A 26 -24.20 1.40 -8.25
CA TYR A 26 -23.33 2.39 -7.66
C TYR A 26 -24.17 3.53 -7.12
N ASN A 27 -24.51 3.39 -5.84
CA ASN A 27 -25.14 4.43 -5.07
C ASN A 27 -24.15 4.88 -4.00
N ILE A 28 -23.67 6.12 -4.11
CA ILE A 28 -22.71 6.73 -3.18
C ILE A 28 -23.24 6.68 -1.75
N GLU A 29 -24.54 6.90 -1.58
CA GLU A 29 -25.22 6.88 -0.27
C GLU A 29 -25.23 5.48 0.36
N GLU A 30 -25.01 4.40 -0.40
CA GLU A 30 -25.04 3.04 0.15
C GLU A 30 -23.66 2.38 0.27
N LEU A 31 -22.60 3.07 -0.16
CA LEU A 31 -21.25 2.51 -0.14
C LEU A 31 -20.78 2.17 1.28
N TYR A 32 -21.19 2.95 2.27
CA TYR A 32 -20.84 2.71 3.68
C TYR A 32 -21.31 1.32 4.16
N LYS A 33 -22.43 0.81 3.64
CA LYS A 33 -22.97 -0.52 3.99
C LYS A 33 -22.02 -1.63 3.53
N LYS A 34 -21.30 -1.42 2.42
CA LYS A 34 -20.32 -2.39 1.89
C LYS A 34 -19.08 -2.51 2.78
N CYS A 35 -18.78 -1.47 3.55
CA CYS A 35 -17.71 -1.46 4.56
C CYS A 35 -18.20 -1.93 5.94
N GLY A 36 -19.45 -2.39 6.08
CA GLY A 36 -20.00 -2.88 7.35
C GLY A 36 -20.45 -1.80 8.32
N PHE A 37 -20.56 -0.54 7.88
CA PHE A 37 -21.06 0.54 8.72
C PHE A 37 -22.60 0.54 8.79
N LYS A 38 -23.12 0.91 9.97
CA LYS A 38 -24.57 1.09 10.19
C LYS A 38 -25.08 2.44 9.68
N THR A 39 -24.23 3.45 9.72
CA THR A 39 -24.52 4.82 9.26
C THR A 39 -23.41 5.32 8.32
N ASP A 40 -23.81 6.23 7.45
CA ASP A 40 -22.96 6.99 6.53
C ASP A 40 -22.14 8.08 7.24
N THR A 41 -22.43 8.40 8.50
CA THR A 41 -21.78 9.48 9.25
C THR A 41 -20.25 9.37 9.21
N GLY A 42 -19.61 10.39 8.63
CA GLY A 42 -18.16 10.47 8.46
C GLY A 42 -17.57 9.55 7.38
N PHE A 43 -18.40 8.79 6.66
CA PHE A 43 -17.97 7.98 5.51
C PHE A 43 -18.10 8.80 4.23
N GLU A 44 -16.98 9.31 3.74
CA GLU A 44 -16.95 10.22 2.60
C GLU A 44 -15.80 9.87 1.65
N LYS A 45 -15.80 10.49 0.47
CA LYS A 45 -14.69 10.35 -0.49
C LYS A 45 -13.50 11.15 0.02
N GLN A 46 -12.40 10.45 0.27
CA GLN A 46 -11.18 11.00 0.85
C GLN A 46 -10.19 11.43 -0.24
N THR A 47 -10.04 10.62 -1.29
CA THR A 47 -9.18 10.95 -2.41
C THR A 47 -9.65 10.30 -3.71
N GLU A 48 -9.14 10.79 -4.83
CA GLU A 48 -9.29 10.20 -6.16
C GLU A 48 -7.95 10.25 -6.90
N TRP A 49 -7.41 9.06 -7.21
CA TRP A 49 -6.20 8.96 -8.01
C TRP A 49 -6.54 8.86 -9.48
N LYS A 50 -5.89 9.68 -10.30
CA LYS A 50 -5.95 9.60 -11.76
C LYS A 50 -4.69 8.96 -12.30
N VAL A 51 -4.81 7.75 -12.84
CA VAL A 51 -3.66 6.96 -13.28
C VAL A 51 -3.83 6.53 -14.72
N LYS A 52 -2.78 6.71 -15.53
CA LYS A 52 -2.73 6.20 -16.91
C LYS A 52 -2.02 4.84 -16.94
N LEU A 53 -2.71 3.80 -17.39
CA LEU A 53 -2.17 2.45 -17.55
C LEU A 53 -2.61 1.92 -18.92
N ASN A 54 -1.67 1.36 -19.69
CA ASN A 54 -1.94 0.74 -21.00
C ASN A 54 -2.76 1.61 -21.98
N GLY A 55 -2.53 2.94 -21.97
CA GLY A 55 -3.25 3.88 -22.83
C GLY A 55 -4.64 4.28 -22.33
N GLU A 56 -5.13 3.68 -21.26
CA GLU A 56 -6.39 4.01 -20.61
C GLU A 56 -6.17 4.91 -19.39
N THR A 57 -7.15 5.75 -19.05
CA THR A 57 -7.11 6.61 -17.86
C THR A 57 -8.10 6.08 -16.83
N TYR A 58 -7.56 5.56 -15.73
CA TYR A 58 -8.29 5.10 -14.56
C TYR A 58 -8.44 6.22 -13.54
N TYR A 59 -9.59 6.25 -12.88
CA TYR A 59 -9.86 7.05 -11.69
C TYR A 59 -10.22 6.09 -10.56
N VAL A 60 -9.43 6.06 -9.49
CA VAL A 60 -9.73 5.25 -8.31
C VAL A 60 -10.11 6.18 -7.17
N SER A 61 -11.37 6.12 -6.74
CA SER A 61 -11.87 6.85 -5.58
C SER A 61 -11.73 6.00 -4.32
N MET A 62 -11.20 6.59 -3.25
CA MET A 62 -11.16 5.98 -1.92
C MET A 62 -12.19 6.65 -1.01
N TYR A 63 -13.02 5.84 -0.37
CA TYR A 63 -14.00 6.26 0.63
C TYR A 63 -13.64 5.68 2.00
N GLY A 64 -13.73 6.48 3.05
CA GLY A 64 -13.34 6.07 4.40
C GLY A 64 -13.74 7.08 5.47
N LYS A 65 -13.52 6.69 6.73
CA LYS A 65 -13.73 7.56 7.90
C LYS A 65 -12.39 8.02 8.47
N LEU A 66 -12.31 9.31 8.80
CA LEU A 66 -11.16 9.91 9.49
C LEU A 66 -11.25 9.80 11.02
N GLU A 67 -12.43 9.48 11.54
CA GLU A 67 -12.69 9.34 12.97
C GLU A 67 -13.22 7.94 13.30
N GLY A 68 -12.81 7.41 14.45
CA GLY A 68 -13.26 6.11 14.94
C GLY A 68 -12.83 5.83 16.36
N ARG A 69 -13.15 4.63 16.84
CA ARG A 69 -12.74 4.16 18.16
C ARG A 69 -11.28 3.68 18.10
N ALA A 70 -10.58 3.78 19.23
CA ALA A 70 -9.25 3.19 19.38
C ALA A 70 -9.26 1.69 19.03
N ASN A 71 -8.18 1.19 18.43
CA ASN A 71 -8.01 -0.18 17.93
C ASN A 71 -8.91 -0.53 16.72
N MET A 72 -9.48 0.48 16.07
CA MET A 72 -10.22 0.34 14.81
C MET A 72 -9.53 1.08 13.67
N GLU A 73 -8.28 1.50 13.86
CA GLU A 73 -7.44 2.09 12.83
C GLU A 73 -7.26 1.09 11.68
N ASN A 74 -7.36 1.59 10.46
CA ASN A 74 -7.04 0.83 9.26
C ASN A 74 -5.53 0.75 9.10
N LYS A 75 -5.00 -0.46 8.99
CA LYS A 75 -3.56 -0.72 8.88
C LYS A 75 -3.03 -0.75 7.45
N TYR A 76 -3.88 -0.49 6.46
CA TYR A 76 -3.46 -0.45 5.07
C TYR A 76 -2.67 0.82 4.78
N ASP A 77 -1.53 0.66 4.11
CA ASP A 77 -0.71 1.77 3.63
C ASP A 77 -1.30 2.28 2.31
N PHE A 78 -1.89 3.48 2.33
CA PHE A 78 -2.51 4.04 1.12
C PHE A 78 -1.49 4.86 0.34
N PRO A 79 -1.60 4.92 -1.00
CA PRO A 79 -0.72 5.76 -1.79
C PRO A 79 -0.91 7.25 -1.50
N PRO A 80 0.12 8.09 -1.76
CA PRO A 80 0.00 9.54 -1.70
C PRO A 80 -1.21 10.05 -2.48
N PRO A 81 -1.94 11.08 -1.99
CA PRO A 81 -1.57 12.03 -0.94
C PRO A 81 -2.07 11.68 0.47
N ILE A 82 -2.59 10.47 0.67
CA ILE A 82 -3.21 10.04 1.95
C ILE A 82 -2.38 8.99 2.69
N ASP A 83 -1.12 8.83 2.31
CA ASP A 83 -0.13 7.94 2.92
C ASP A 83 0.14 8.25 4.39
N THR A 84 0.02 9.51 4.78
CA THR A 84 0.14 9.96 6.18
C THR A 84 -1.19 10.01 6.92
N GLN A 85 -2.31 9.76 6.24
CA GLN A 85 -3.64 9.91 6.80
C GLN A 85 -4.09 8.61 7.50
N LEU A 86 -4.47 8.73 8.78
CA LEU A 86 -5.05 7.62 9.53
C LEU A 86 -6.55 7.51 9.23
N PHE A 87 -7.00 6.32 8.83
CA PHE A 87 -8.41 5.99 8.62
C PHE A 87 -8.91 4.99 9.67
N PHE A 88 -10.22 4.92 9.88
CA PHE A 88 -10.84 4.01 10.84
C PHE A 88 -11.89 3.10 10.18
N GLY A 89 -11.88 1.83 10.59
CA GLY A 89 -12.71 0.77 10.03
C GLY A 89 -12.26 0.36 8.63
N SER A 90 -13.19 -0.17 7.85
CA SER A 90 -12.91 -0.56 6.47
C SER A 90 -13.08 0.62 5.51
N CYS A 91 -12.20 0.73 4.53
CA CYS A 91 -12.31 1.69 3.44
C CYS A 91 -12.83 1.01 2.17
N LEU A 92 -13.28 1.80 1.19
CA LEU A 92 -13.74 1.29 -0.10
C LEU A 92 -12.98 1.96 -1.24
N LEU A 93 -12.44 1.15 -2.14
CA LEU A 93 -11.84 1.58 -3.40
C LEU A 93 -12.80 1.27 -4.55
N VAL A 94 -13.11 2.29 -5.33
CA VAL A 94 -13.98 2.19 -6.52
C VAL A 94 -13.23 2.68 -7.74
N GLY A 95 -13.18 1.85 -8.77
CA GLY A 95 -12.55 2.17 -10.05
C GLY A 95 -13.55 2.67 -11.09
N GLU A 96 -13.18 3.75 -11.77
CA GLU A 96 -13.82 4.25 -12.97
C GLU A 96 -12.78 4.36 -14.10
N ILE A 97 -13.23 4.24 -15.34
CA ILE A 97 -12.39 4.45 -16.52
C ILE A 97 -12.93 5.61 -17.34
N LYS A 98 -12.03 6.43 -17.89
CA LYS A 98 -12.38 7.49 -18.83
C LYS A 98 -12.92 6.86 -20.11
N THR A 99 -14.16 7.16 -20.46
CA THR A 99 -14.74 6.75 -21.73
C THR A 99 -14.85 7.92 -22.68
N LYS A 100 -14.60 7.65 -23.97
CA LYS A 100 -14.92 8.58 -25.06
C LYS A 100 -16.36 8.30 -25.45
N GLY A 101 -17.30 9.06 -24.89
CA GLY A 101 -18.71 8.99 -25.27
C GLY A 101 -19.03 9.94 -26.43
N GLU A 102 -20.16 9.72 -27.09
CA GLU A 102 -20.67 10.57 -28.19
C GLU A 102 -20.95 12.02 -27.73
N ASN A 103 -21.23 12.24 -26.45
CA ASN A 103 -21.53 13.56 -25.86
C ASN A 103 -20.38 14.17 -25.04
N GLY A 104 -19.15 13.67 -25.19
CA GLY A 104 -17.96 14.16 -24.47
C GLY A 104 -17.24 13.09 -23.64
N SER A 105 -16.18 13.48 -22.94
CA SER A 105 -15.44 12.55 -22.07
C SER A 105 -16.20 12.26 -20.78
N GLY A 106 -16.76 11.06 -20.67
CA GLY A 106 -17.44 10.56 -19.47
C GLY A 106 -16.53 9.66 -18.62
N ARG A 107 -17.10 9.15 -17.53
CA ARG A 107 -16.51 8.09 -16.71
C ARG A 107 -17.52 6.98 -16.55
N THR A 108 -17.06 5.74 -16.63
CA THR A 108 -17.89 4.56 -16.36
C THR A 108 -17.20 3.69 -15.33
N LEU A 109 -17.97 3.05 -14.46
CA LEU A 109 -17.43 2.07 -13.53
C LEU A 109 -16.68 0.99 -14.30
N THR A 110 -15.53 0.61 -13.76
CA THR A 110 -14.73 -0.50 -14.26
C THR A 110 -14.65 -1.59 -13.22
N ASN A 111 -14.22 -2.77 -13.64
CA ASN A 111 -13.97 -3.87 -12.73
C ASN A 111 -12.61 -3.68 -12.05
N LEU A 112 -12.59 -3.07 -10.86
CA LEU A 112 -11.37 -2.91 -10.08
C LEU A 112 -11.01 -4.24 -9.41
N THR A 113 -10.22 -5.06 -10.08
CA THR A 113 -9.64 -6.28 -9.51
C THR A 113 -8.42 -5.95 -8.65
N ILE A 114 -8.06 -6.86 -7.74
CA ILE A 114 -6.87 -6.70 -6.88
C ILE A 114 -5.61 -6.53 -7.74
N SER A 115 -5.42 -7.39 -8.74
CA SER A 115 -4.25 -7.29 -9.64
C SER A 115 -4.20 -5.99 -10.47
N LEU A 116 -5.35 -5.36 -10.75
CA LEU A 116 -5.36 -4.04 -11.38
C LEU A 116 -5.00 -2.96 -10.36
N TRP A 117 -5.53 -3.05 -9.14
CA TRP A 117 -5.18 -2.14 -8.05
C TRP A 117 -3.69 -2.22 -7.71
N ASP A 118 -3.07 -3.40 -7.66
CA ASP A 118 -1.64 -3.56 -7.37
C ASP A 118 -0.77 -2.78 -8.38
N LYS A 119 -1.10 -2.85 -9.68
CA LYS A 119 -0.40 -2.07 -10.72
C LYS A 119 -0.61 -0.56 -10.58
N ILE A 120 -1.82 -0.16 -10.18
CA ILE A 120 -2.14 1.25 -9.91
C ILE A 120 -1.35 1.72 -8.69
N TYR A 121 -1.34 0.91 -7.63
CA TYR A 121 -0.67 1.14 -6.36
C TYR A 121 0.83 1.33 -6.56
N GLU A 122 1.50 0.39 -7.22
CA GLU A 122 2.93 0.48 -7.54
C GLU A 122 3.24 1.80 -8.25
N LYS A 123 2.46 2.15 -9.28
CA LYS A 123 2.63 3.40 -10.03
C LYS A 123 2.42 4.65 -9.19
N LEU A 124 1.51 4.61 -8.21
CA LEU A 124 1.25 5.74 -7.31
C LEU A 124 2.37 5.93 -6.27
N PHE A 125 3.08 4.86 -5.91
CA PHE A 125 4.27 4.90 -5.07
C PHE A 125 5.56 5.25 -5.83
N GLY A 126 5.43 5.72 -7.08
CA GLY A 126 6.57 6.08 -7.92
C GLY A 126 6.95 5.01 -8.94
N GLY A 127 6.36 3.82 -8.87
CA GLY A 127 6.64 2.70 -9.75
C GLY A 127 8.07 2.19 -9.60
N PHE A 128 8.29 0.92 -9.95
CA PHE A 128 9.56 0.58 -10.57
C PHE A 128 9.43 1.07 -12.01
N GLU A 129 10.09 2.17 -12.36
CA GLU A 129 10.31 2.47 -13.78
C GLU A 129 10.95 1.23 -14.39
N ASP A 130 10.36 0.73 -15.47
CA ASP A 130 10.97 -0.35 -16.24
C ASP A 130 12.33 0.19 -16.72
N LEU A 131 13.41 -0.24 -16.08
CA LEU A 131 14.78 0.24 -16.33
C LEU A 131 15.12 0.20 -17.82
N THR A 132 14.48 -0.67 -18.59
CA THR A 132 14.65 -0.76 -20.04
C THR A 132 14.20 0.48 -20.81
N LEU A 133 13.25 1.27 -20.28
CA LEU A 133 12.82 2.54 -20.85
C LEU A 133 13.68 3.71 -20.35
N ALA A 134 14.15 3.66 -19.10
CA ALA A 134 14.99 4.71 -18.50
C ALA A 134 16.40 4.76 -19.11
N VAL A 135 16.98 3.61 -19.50
CA VAL A 135 18.31 3.55 -20.13
C VAL A 135 18.39 4.38 -21.42
N ALA A 136 17.31 4.44 -22.20
CA ALA A 136 17.29 5.21 -23.45
C ALA A 136 17.17 6.74 -23.22
N GLU A 137 16.66 7.16 -22.07
CA GLU A 137 16.55 8.58 -21.69
C GLU A 137 17.83 9.06 -20.98
N ASP A 138 18.46 8.20 -20.17
CA ASP A 138 19.74 8.45 -19.45
C ASP A 138 20.94 8.61 -20.41
N ASP A 139 21.04 7.76 -21.45
CA ASP A 139 22.11 7.87 -22.48
C ASP A 139 22.07 9.20 -23.27
N ASN A 140 20.98 9.96 -23.20
CA ASN A 140 20.80 11.24 -23.89
C ASN A 140 20.79 12.44 -22.93
N GLU A 141 21.09 12.24 -21.64
CA GLU A 141 21.31 13.32 -20.69
C GLU A 141 22.76 13.83 -20.81
N GLU A 142 22.94 15.15 -20.94
CA GLU A 142 24.28 15.74 -21.04
C GLU A 142 24.98 15.67 -19.67
N ASP A 143 26.21 15.13 -19.65
CA ASP A 143 27.03 15.05 -18.42
C ASP A 143 27.16 16.44 -17.79
N GLU A 144 26.64 16.64 -16.57
CA GLU A 144 26.70 17.90 -15.84
C GLU A 144 28.15 18.42 -15.68
N LEU A 145 29.13 17.51 -15.72
CA LEU A 145 30.53 17.84 -15.63
C LEU A 145 31.12 18.28 -16.98
N ASP A 146 30.50 18.06 -18.13
CA ASP A 146 31.09 18.35 -19.45
C ASP A 146 31.40 19.85 -19.64
N HIS A 147 30.62 20.72 -19.00
CA HIS A 147 30.86 22.16 -18.98
C HIS A 147 31.90 22.62 -17.94
N ILE A 148 32.38 21.71 -17.08
CA ILE A 148 33.36 22.03 -16.04
C ILE A 148 34.78 21.95 -16.61
N PRO A 149 35.61 23.00 -16.44
CA PRO A 149 36.97 23.00 -16.96
C PRO A 149 37.83 21.92 -16.30
N LYS A 150 38.68 21.28 -17.11
CA LYS A 150 39.58 20.17 -16.69
C LYS A 150 40.45 20.49 -15.47
N SER A 151 40.76 21.76 -15.20
CA SER A 151 41.51 22.17 -14.01
C SER A 151 40.77 21.87 -12.70
N LYS A 152 39.43 21.92 -12.73
CA LYS A 152 38.54 21.60 -11.61
C LYS A 152 38.16 20.12 -11.55
N LYS A 153 38.62 19.30 -12.49
CA LYS A 153 38.36 17.85 -12.52
C LYS A 153 39.59 17.05 -12.07
N THR A 154 39.38 15.94 -11.39
CA THR A 154 40.42 14.98 -11.00
C THR A 154 41.11 14.42 -12.24
N LYS A 155 42.42 14.13 -12.13
CA LYS A 155 43.22 13.65 -13.26
C LYS A 155 42.82 12.23 -13.71
N SER A 156 42.33 11.41 -12.77
CA SER A 156 42.14 9.98 -12.99
C SER A 156 40.67 9.56 -13.20
N GLY A 157 39.70 10.43 -12.93
CA GLY A 157 38.28 10.03 -12.96
C GLY A 157 37.30 11.09 -13.46
N GLY A 158 37.75 12.30 -13.82
CA GLY A 158 36.86 13.33 -14.34
C GLY A 158 35.92 13.96 -13.30
N TYR A 159 35.84 13.40 -12.09
CA TYR A 159 35.10 13.95 -10.95
C TYR A 159 35.56 15.36 -10.59
N LEU A 160 34.66 16.18 -10.04
CA LEU A 160 35.01 17.49 -9.53
C LEU A 160 36.01 17.36 -8.37
N LYS A 161 37.06 18.20 -8.35
CA LYS A 161 37.95 18.38 -7.20
C LYS A 161 37.24 19.18 -6.12
N ASP A 162 36.19 18.60 -5.56
CA ASP A 162 35.63 19.10 -4.31
C ASP A 162 36.51 18.61 -3.14
N GLY A 163 36.37 19.21 -1.95
CA GLY A 163 37.13 18.91 -0.73
C GLY A 163 36.98 17.48 -0.19
N PHE A 164 36.45 16.56 -0.99
CA PHE A 164 36.24 15.14 -0.71
C PHE A 164 37.22 14.23 -1.49
N VAL A 165 38.02 14.78 -2.42
CA VAL A 165 39.02 13.99 -3.16
C VAL A 165 40.24 13.74 -2.26
N VAL A 166 40.36 12.50 -1.77
CA VAL A 166 41.56 12.01 -1.06
C VAL A 166 42.66 11.78 -2.10
N ASP A 167 43.71 12.62 -2.07
CA ASP A 167 44.89 12.43 -2.93
C ASP A 167 45.60 11.14 -2.50
N SER A 168 45.71 10.17 -3.41
CA SER A 168 46.41 8.90 -3.15
C SER A 168 47.94 9.01 -3.25
N ASP A 169 48.49 10.23 -3.31
CA ASP A 169 49.92 10.48 -3.21
C ASP A 169 50.31 10.52 -1.74
N GLY A 170 50.59 9.33 -1.20
CA GLY A 170 50.96 9.13 0.19
C GLY A 170 52.21 9.90 0.59
N SER A 171 52.07 10.80 1.57
CA SER A 171 53.09 11.06 2.57
C SER A 171 52.51 11.79 3.80
N GLY A 172 52.39 11.05 4.91
CA GLY A 172 52.37 11.56 6.30
C GLY A 172 51.03 12.04 6.84
N ASP A 173 50.30 11.20 7.58
CA ASP A 173 50.52 10.97 9.01
C ASP A 173 49.66 9.78 9.45
N GLU A 174 50.33 8.74 9.94
CA GLU A 174 49.71 7.62 10.63
C GLU A 174 49.55 8.06 12.10
N GLU A 175 48.37 8.56 12.45
CA GLU A 175 47.99 8.67 13.86
C GLU A 175 47.30 7.35 14.25
N GLU A 176 48.09 6.48 14.87
CA GLU A 176 47.62 5.31 15.62
C GLU A 176 46.75 5.80 16.78
N ASP A 177 45.42 5.68 16.68
CA ASP A 177 44.54 5.71 17.84
C ASP A 177 44.20 4.26 18.22
N ASP A 178 45.03 3.73 19.10
CA ASP A 178 44.88 2.45 19.77
C ASP A 178 43.86 2.60 20.90
N SER A 179 42.65 2.08 20.70
CA SER A 179 41.71 1.86 21.80
C SER A 179 41.08 0.47 21.67
N GLU A 180 41.71 -0.49 22.34
CA GLU A 180 41.17 -1.81 22.64
C GLU A 180 40.08 -1.78 23.75
N GLU A 181 39.33 -2.90 23.77
CA GLU A 181 38.32 -3.41 24.73
C GLU A 181 36.86 -2.93 24.54
N ASN A 182 35.97 -3.72 23.91
CA ASN A 182 35.38 -5.03 24.27
C ASN A 182 34.18 -4.92 25.23
N ASP A 183 32.96 -5.12 24.70
CA ASP A 183 31.97 -5.98 25.35
C ASP A 183 31.10 -6.74 24.33
N GLY A 184 31.15 -8.07 24.44
CA GLY A 184 30.50 -8.99 23.54
C GLY A 184 29.01 -9.14 23.78
N TYR A 185 28.28 -9.32 22.68
CA TYR A 185 26.98 -9.98 22.70
C TYR A 185 27.11 -11.27 21.91
N ASP A 186 27.04 -12.34 22.67
CA ASP A 186 27.05 -13.72 22.25
C ASP A 186 25.80 -14.06 21.43
N ASP A 187 26.05 -15.00 20.54
CA ASP A 187 25.20 -15.61 19.52
C ASP A 187 24.06 -16.45 20.13
N GLU A 188 23.16 -16.88 19.25
CA GLU A 188 22.35 -18.10 19.27
C GLU A 188 20.85 -17.84 19.01
N SER A 189 20.47 -17.82 17.73
CA SER A 189 19.75 -18.98 17.17
C SER A 189 19.39 -18.73 15.71
N SER A 190 20.16 -19.36 14.84
CA SER A 190 19.79 -19.66 13.47
C SER A 190 18.86 -20.87 13.45
N THR A 191 17.73 -20.79 12.75
CA THR A 191 17.35 -21.89 11.84
C THR A 191 16.31 -21.43 10.82
N GLY A 192 16.80 -21.14 9.61
CA GLY A 192 15.99 -21.30 8.42
C GLY A 192 15.80 -22.79 8.13
N SER A 193 14.57 -23.20 7.82
CA SER A 193 14.31 -24.46 7.13
C SER A 193 13.02 -24.37 6.34
N ASN A 194 13.20 -24.25 5.03
CA ASN A 194 12.20 -24.47 4.01
C ASN A 194 11.88 -25.97 3.97
N VAL A 195 10.70 -26.37 4.46
CA VAL A 195 10.12 -27.70 4.24
C VAL A 195 8.65 -27.57 3.86
N HIS A 196 8.41 -27.72 2.57
CA HIS A 196 7.17 -28.22 1.98
C HIS A 196 6.79 -29.54 2.65
N LEU A 197 5.59 -29.66 3.24
CA LEU A 197 4.83 -30.92 3.43
C LEU A 197 3.45 -30.66 4.10
N LYS A 198 2.40 -30.79 3.27
CA LYS A 198 1.06 -31.37 3.47
C LYS A 198 0.16 -30.94 4.65
N GLU A 199 -1.04 -30.56 4.23
CA GLU A 199 -2.28 -30.41 4.99
C GLU A 199 -2.57 -31.60 5.91
N GLU A 200 -2.75 -31.34 7.20
CA GLU A 200 -3.48 -32.19 8.15
C GLU A 200 -4.40 -31.25 8.97
N PRO A 201 -5.71 -31.55 9.08
CA PRO A 201 -6.66 -30.68 9.75
C PRO A 201 -6.47 -30.73 11.27
N LEU A 202 -6.18 -29.57 11.89
CA LEU A 202 -6.24 -29.43 13.34
C LEU A 202 -7.69 -29.52 13.80
N VAL A 203 -8.01 -30.63 14.45
CA VAL A 203 -9.28 -30.86 15.13
C VAL A 203 -9.28 -29.98 16.38
N LEU A 204 -9.97 -28.84 16.31
CA LEU A 204 -10.28 -28.04 17.49
C LEU A 204 -11.30 -28.81 18.32
N GLU A 205 -10.84 -29.42 19.40
CA GLU A 205 -11.69 -30.01 20.41
C GLU A 205 -12.56 -28.94 21.05
N ASP A 206 -13.85 -29.24 21.07
CA ASP A 206 -14.98 -28.45 21.52
C ASP A 206 -14.86 -28.20 23.04
N ILE A 207 -14.23 -27.09 23.43
CA ILE A 207 -14.20 -26.66 24.83
C ILE A 207 -15.52 -25.93 25.12
N GLY A 208 -16.39 -26.68 25.81
CA GLY A 208 -17.78 -26.38 26.10
C GLY A 208 -18.07 -24.97 26.63
N SER A 209 -19.04 -24.33 25.97
CA SER A 209 -19.78 -23.19 26.49
C SER A 209 -21.12 -23.70 27.06
N GLU A 210 -21.07 -24.42 28.19
CA GLU A 210 -22.25 -24.77 28.99
C GLU A 210 -22.65 -23.61 29.91
N LEU A 211 -23.23 -22.56 29.32
CA LEU A 211 -23.99 -21.54 30.07
C LEU A 211 -25.28 -21.26 29.31
N SER A 212 -26.24 -22.17 29.42
CA SER A 212 -27.63 -21.90 29.10
C SER A 212 -28.29 -21.22 30.30
N GLU A 213 -28.73 -19.98 30.13
CA GLU A 213 -29.54 -19.27 31.12
C GLU A 213 -30.94 -19.91 31.17
N GLU A 214 -31.28 -20.50 32.31
CA GLU A 214 -32.63 -21.01 32.55
C GLU A 214 -33.57 -19.85 32.90
N PRO A 215 -34.79 -19.78 32.32
CA PRO A 215 -35.76 -18.77 32.68
C PRO A 215 -36.30 -19.03 34.09
N TYR A 216 -36.14 -18.05 34.98
CA TYR A 216 -36.76 -18.05 36.31
C TYR A 216 -38.27 -17.92 36.18
N GLU A 217 -39.02 -18.99 36.48
CA GLU A 217 -40.46 -18.90 36.71
C GLU A 217 -40.70 -18.29 38.10
N TYR A 218 -41.21 -17.06 38.13
CA TYR A 218 -41.80 -16.48 39.33
C TYR A 218 -43.16 -17.15 39.55
N SER A 219 -43.24 -18.04 40.53
CA SER A 219 -44.53 -18.44 41.12
C SER A 219 -45.02 -17.30 42.00
N ASP A 220 -45.90 -16.48 41.45
CA ASP A 220 -46.67 -15.49 42.20
C ASP A 220 -47.76 -16.23 42.96
N ASP A 221 -47.49 -16.53 44.23
CA ASP A 221 -48.44 -17.06 45.19
C ASP A 221 -48.41 -16.08 46.36
N GLU A 222 -49.38 -15.15 46.42
CA GLU A 222 -49.95 -14.60 47.65
C GLU A 222 -51.20 -13.74 47.35
N GLU A 223 -52.35 -14.32 47.73
CA GLU A 223 -53.67 -13.76 48.11
C GLU A 223 -54.54 -12.90 47.14
#